data_AF-A0A1X6WTC7-F1
#
_entry.id   AF-A0A1X6WTC7-F1
#
_cell.length_a   1.000
_cell.length_b   1.000
_cell.length_c   1.000
_cell.angle_alpha   90.00
_cell.angle_beta   90.00
_cell.angle_gamma   90.00
#
_symmetry.space_group_name_H-M   'P 1'
#
loop_
_entity.id
_entity.type
_entity.pdbx_description
1 polymer ?
#
loop_
_entity_poly.entity_id
_entity_poly.type
_entity_poly.pdbx_seq_one_letter_code
_entity_poly.pdbx_strand_id
1 'polypeptide(L)'
;MRISTLYHLLKGKKTASILSYGYFYNVLDYFYLFPKLKEDSYLEMIAQLKEENYLVDTEEGAVQISKKGIKIINEEVLFPNLEYLNQLHYYKWDIKVWQRLIFTTQVLSEKSYKERNYLPIENSLYRQQQLKRWLNMQSENIIPKFYEEWLLLTEYLSIQQQTYIFKQLVGHEHIGETLQQIAEEHDVDIIFAYLEFKNAVHQLIFLIEQKHEKFPVFFDIIQIEKGLVKEESSLITKEIFIKNKSIKEISMIRNLKESTIVDHLIEIYLVQGEKNNLLFISDDKINQLNEYRKEKPDFRKWVYKEAVSAVSGLTFYEFKMFQFSLVEQEKIE
;
A
#
# COMPACT_ATOMS: atom_id res chain seq x y z
N MET A 1 -11.03 17.27 4.17
CA MET A 1 -9.74 16.56 4.30
C MET A 1 -8.65 17.53 4.70
N ARG A 2 -7.77 17.18 5.66
CA ARG A 2 -6.60 18.01 5.97
C ARG A 2 -5.50 17.82 4.93
N ILE A 3 -4.96 18.93 4.42
CA ILE A 3 -3.94 18.95 3.36
C ILE A 3 -2.67 18.18 3.81
N SER A 4 -2.18 18.48 5.01
CA SER A 4 -0.98 17.82 5.58
C SER A 4 -1.16 16.32 5.83
N THR A 5 -2.38 15.90 6.17
CA THR A 5 -2.71 14.48 6.40
C THR A 5 -2.64 13.68 5.10
N LEU A 6 -3.20 14.20 4.01
CA LEU A 6 -3.09 13.55 2.71
C LEU A 6 -1.62 13.46 2.24
N TYR A 7 -0.86 14.55 2.34
CA TYR A 7 0.56 14.55 2.01
C TYR A 7 1.33 13.45 2.76
N HIS A 8 1.14 13.37 4.07
CA HIS A 8 1.80 12.37 4.90
C HIS A 8 1.33 10.94 4.61
N LEU A 9 0.07 10.75 4.22
CA LEU A 9 -0.44 9.45 3.77
C LEU A 9 0.26 9.01 2.48
N LEU A 10 0.31 9.88 1.47
CA LEU A 10 0.94 9.60 0.17
C LEU A 10 2.45 9.34 0.28
N LYS A 11 3.13 9.97 1.25
CA LYS A 11 4.54 9.66 1.57
C LYS A 11 4.74 8.44 2.47
N GLY A 12 3.65 7.90 3.00
CA GLY A 12 3.60 6.75 3.88
C GLY A 12 4.19 6.96 5.28
N LYS A 13 3.81 8.06 5.92
CA LYS A 13 4.06 8.30 7.34
C LYS A 13 3.15 7.40 8.17
N LYS A 14 3.76 6.49 8.95
CA LYS A 14 3.08 5.44 9.73
C LYS A 14 2.57 5.86 11.11
N THR A 15 2.21 7.13 11.31
CA THR A 15 1.65 7.52 12.61
C THR A 15 0.20 7.05 12.70
N ALA A 16 -0.22 6.69 13.91
CA ALA A 16 -1.58 6.29 14.25
C ALA A 16 -2.62 7.23 13.66
N SER A 17 -2.37 8.55 13.71
CA SER A 17 -3.26 9.57 13.14
C SER A 17 -3.45 9.46 11.63
N ILE A 18 -2.37 9.23 10.88
CA ILE A 18 -2.40 9.15 9.41
C ILE A 18 -3.06 7.85 8.97
N LEU A 19 -2.68 6.73 9.59
CA LEU A 19 -3.27 5.43 9.28
C LEU A 19 -4.75 5.37 9.69
N SER A 20 -5.12 5.92 10.86
CA SER A 20 -6.54 6.04 11.25
C SER A 20 -7.33 6.88 10.27
N TYR A 21 -6.77 8.00 9.81
CA TYR A 21 -7.41 8.84 8.79
C TYR A 21 -7.62 8.04 7.50
N GLY A 22 -6.57 7.36 7.01
CA GLY A 22 -6.68 6.55 5.81
C GLY A 22 -7.79 5.50 5.93
N TYR A 23 -7.90 4.88 7.09
CA TYR A 23 -8.93 3.88 7.38
C TYR A 23 -10.34 4.47 7.39
N PHE A 24 -10.53 5.60 8.08
CA PHE A 24 -11.85 6.26 8.22
C PHE A 24 -12.46 6.69 6.89
N TYR A 25 -11.62 7.03 5.92
CA TYR A 25 -12.03 7.57 4.62
C TYR A 25 -11.75 6.63 3.45
N ASN A 26 -11.39 5.36 3.72
CA ASN A 26 -11.12 4.35 2.70
C ASN A 26 -10.07 4.77 1.65
N VAL A 27 -8.96 5.34 2.12
CA VAL A 27 -7.84 5.81 1.26
C VAL A 27 -6.49 5.17 1.62
N LEU A 28 -6.48 4.09 2.42
CA LEU A 28 -5.25 3.36 2.77
C LEU A 28 -4.57 2.74 1.55
N ASP A 29 -5.31 2.47 0.49
CA ASP A 29 -4.75 1.91 -0.74
C ASP A 29 -3.75 2.83 -1.43
N TYR A 30 -3.77 4.13 -1.10
CA TYR A 30 -2.83 5.15 -1.59
C TYR A 30 -1.65 5.42 -0.63
N PHE A 31 -1.54 4.69 0.47
CA PHE A 31 -0.46 4.86 1.45
C PHE A 31 0.92 4.68 0.81
N TYR A 32 1.89 5.56 1.05
CA TYR A 32 3.25 5.44 0.45
C TYR A 32 3.26 5.40 -1.10
N LEU A 33 2.20 5.85 -1.78
CA LEU A 33 2.17 5.84 -3.25
C LEU A 33 3.25 6.74 -3.88
N PHE A 34 3.56 7.89 -3.25
CA PHE A 34 4.52 8.88 -3.72
C PHE A 34 5.56 9.24 -2.64
N PRO A 35 6.48 8.31 -2.29
CA PRO A 35 7.43 8.52 -1.20
C PRO A 35 8.43 9.65 -1.48
N LYS A 36 8.66 9.96 -2.75
CA LYS A 36 9.55 11.03 -3.22
C LYS A 36 8.83 12.37 -3.44
N LEU A 37 7.53 12.48 -3.14
CA LEU A 37 6.78 13.72 -3.28
C LEU A 37 7.41 14.83 -2.41
N LYS A 38 7.68 15.98 -3.04
CA LYS A 38 8.17 17.18 -2.35
C LYS A 38 6.99 17.96 -1.79
N GLU A 39 7.17 18.56 -0.61
CA GLU A 39 6.11 19.32 0.05
C GLU A 39 5.72 20.56 -0.74
N ASP A 40 6.71 21.32 -1.21
CA ASP A 40 6.48 22.55 -1.99
C ASP A 40 5.65 22.25 -3.25
N SER A 41 6.06 21.25 -4.04
CA SER A 41 5.30 20.83 -5.23
C SER A 41 3.88 20.36 -4.88
N TYR A 42 3.70 19.71 -3.73
CA TYR A 42 2.37 19.32 -3.27
C TYR A 42 1.50 20.52 -2.89
N LEU A 43 2.07 21.50 -2.18
CA LEU A 43 1.35 22.72 -1.80
C LEU A 43 1.04 23.60 -3.02
N GLU A 44 1.94 23.66 -4.00
CA GLU A 44 1.72 24.32 -5.30
C GLU A 44 0.53 23.70 -6.04
N MET A 45 0.46 22.35 -6.14
CA MET A 45 -0.69 21.67 -6.74
C MET A 45 -2.00 22.01 -6.01
N ILE A 46 -1.99 22.01 -4.67
CA ILE A 46 -3.18 22.37 -3.88
C ILE A 46 -3.58 23.82 -4.11
N ALA A 47 -2.62 24.75 -4.20
CA ALA A 47 -2.88 26.15 -4.49
C ALA A 47 -3.51 26.34 -5.87
N GLN A 48 -2.99 25.67 -6.89
CA GLN A 48 -3.54 25.68 -8.24
C GLN A 48 -4.98 25.14 -8.28
N LEU A 49 -5.24 24.00 -7.63
CA LEU A 49 -6.59 23.44 -7.55
C LEU A 49 -7.60 24.36 -6.84
N LYS A 50 -7.14 25.20 -5.91
CA LYS A 50 -7.98 26.22 -5.27
C LYS A 50 -8.21 27.42 -6.19
N GLU A 51 -7.18 27.90 -6.88
CA GLU A 51 -7.27 28.99 -7.85
C GLU A 51 -8.26 28.65 -8.98
N GLU A 52 -8.21 27.41 -9.46
CA GLU A 52 -9.14 26.89 -10.47
C GLU A 52 -10.53 26.57 -9.91
N ASN A 53 -10.76 26.79 -8.62
CA ASN A 53 -12.01 26.54 -7.89
C ASN A 53 -12.44 25.07 -7.94
N TYR A 54 -11.50 24.12 -7.95
CA TYR A 54 -11.78 22.68 -7.78
C TYR A 54 -11.76 22.26 -6.31
N LEU A 55 -11.00 22.97 -5.49
CA LEU A 55 -11.00 22.82 -4.03
C LEU A 55 -11.47 24.11 -3.36
N VAL A 56 -12.19 23.98 -2.24
CA VAL A 56 -12.55 25.10 -1.37
C VAL A 56 -12.12 24.82 0.06
N ASP A 57 -11.69 25.86 0.77
CA ASP A 57 -11.34 25.78 2.19
C ASP A 57 -12.60 25.56 3.05
N THR A 58 -12.46 24.75 4.10
CA THR A 58 -13.56 24.47 5.05
C THR A 58 -13.23 24.96 6.44
N GLU A 59 -12.15 24.44 7.01
CA GLU A 59 -11.61 24.79 8.32
C GLU A 59 -10.10 24.98 8.13
N GLU A 60 -9.41 25.47 9.16
CA GLU A 60 -7.97 25.75 9.07
C GLU A 60 -7.18 24.50 8.63
N GLY A 61 -6.49 24.61 7.49
CA GLY A 61 -5.69 23.55 6.89
C GLY A 61 -6.50 22.39 6.27
N ALA A 62 -7.81 22.54 6.10
CA ALA A 62 -8.69 21.55 5.51
C ALA A 62 -9.42 22.06 4.27
N VAL A 63 -9.56 21.17 3.29
CA VAL A 63 -10.22 21.42 2.01
C VAL A 63 -11.28 20.37 1.71
N GLN A 64 -12.23 20.75 0.87
CA GLN A 64 -13.19 19.85 0.24
C GLN A 64 -13.25 20.11 -1.27
N ILE A 65 -13.69 19.11 -2.02
CA ILE A 65 -13.91 19.25 -3.46
C ILE A 65 -15.12 20.17 -3.67
N SER A 66 -14.95 21.18 -4.53
CA SER A 66 -16.03 22.11 -4.88
C SER A 66 -17.05 21.44 -5.80
N LYS A 67 -18.20 22.09 -6.02
CA LYS A 67 -19.17 21.63 -7.04
C LYS A 67 -18.54 21.54 -8.44
N LYS A 68 -17.64 22.48 -8.78
CA LYS A 68 -16.92 22.47 -10.06
C LYS A 68 -15.96 21.28 -10.14
N GLY A 69 -15.21 21.00 -9.06
CA GLY A 69 -14.32 19.85 -8.99
C GLY A 69 -15.06 18.52 -9.12
N ILE A 70 -16.20 18.36 -8.43
CA ILE A 70 -17.05 17.16 -8.53
C ILE A 70 -17.55 16.98 -9.97
N LYS A 71 -17.95 18.06 -10.63
CA LYS A 71 -18.41 18.01 -12.02
C LYS A 71 -17.32 17.45 -12.96
N ILE A 72 -16.09 17.97 -12.86
CA ILE A 72 -14.96 17.49 -13.67
C ILE A 72 -14.65 16.02 -13.40
N ILE A 73 -14.64 15.60 -12.14
CA ILE A 73 -14.39 14.20 -11.78
C ILE A 73 -15.43 13.27 -12.42
N ASN A 74 -16.70 13.69 -12.46
CA ASN A 74 -17.78 12.86 -12.99
C ASN A 74 -17.93 12.90 -14.51
N GLU A 75 -17.56 14.02 -15.15
CA GLU A 75 -17.85 14.26 -16.58
C GLU A 75 -16.61 14.20 -17.49
N GLU A 76 -15.42 14.50 -16.96
CA GLU A 76 -14.21 14.70 -17.78
C GLU A 76 -13.07 13.73 -17.43
N VAL A 77 -12.99 13.26 -16.18
CA VAL A 77 -11.90 12.40 -15.72
C VAL A 77 -12.32 10.94 -15.76
N LEU A 78 -11.75 10.18 -16.69
CA LEU A 78 -11.85 8.73 -16.69
C LEU A 78 -10.87 8.15 -15.68
N PHE A 79 -11.30 8.04 -14.43
CA PHE A 79 -10.45 7.49 -13.36
C PHE A 79 -10.29 5.97 -13.55
N PRO A 80 -9.06 5.45 -13.44
CA PRO A 80 -8.82 4.02 -13.59
C PRO A 80 -9.54 3.19 -12.52
N ASN A 81 -9.92 1.95 -12.84
CA ASN A 81 -10.44 1.03 -11.84
C ASN A 81 -9.28 0.44 -11.02
N LEU A 82 -9.14 0.89 -9.78
CA LEU A 82 -8.03 0.54 -8.88
C LEU A 82 -8.39 -0.55 -7.86
N GLU A 83 -9.21 -1.52 -8.25
CA GLU A 83 -9.69 -2.62 -7.39
C GLU A 83 -8.57 -3.37 -6.65
N TYR A 84 -7.41 -3.55 -7.29
CA TYR A 84 -6.29 -4.30 -6.72
C TYR A 84 -5.22 -3.41 -6.08
N LEU A 85 -5.35 -2.08 -6.19
CA LEU A 85 -4.43 -1.18 -5.53
C LEU A 85 -4.57 -1.36 -4.01
N ASN A 86 -3.45 -1.63 -3.36
CA ASN A 86 -3.36 -1.87 -1.92
C ASN A 86 -1.94 -1.55 -1.49
N GLN A 87 -1.57 -0.27 -1.56
CA GLN A 87 -0.20 0.11 -1.21
C GLN A 87 0.11 -0.21 0.24
N LEU A 88 -0.83 -0.08 1.18
CA LEU A 88 -0.57 -0.38 2.59
C LEU A 88 0.01 -1.78 2.79
N HIS A 89 -0.46 -2.78 2.04
CA HIS A 89 0.05 -4.14 2.10
C HIS A 89 1.37 -4.34 1.33
N TYR A 90 1.48 -3.76 0.13
CA TYR A 90 2.53 -4.11 -0.83
C TYR A 90 3.73 -3.14 -0.92
N TYR A 91 3.62 -1.91 -0.39
CA TYR A 91 4.54 -0.79 -0.67
C TYR A 91 6.04 -1.06 -0.45
N LYS A 92 6.39 -2.03 0.40
CA LYS A 92 7.79 -2.34 0.71
C LYS A 92 8.49 -3.12 -0.39
N TRP A 93 7.75 -3.92 -1.14
CA TRP A 93 8.32 -4.98 -1.95
C TRP A 93 7.67 -5.14 -3.33
N ASP A 94 6.51 -4.56 -3.61
CA ASP A 94 5.88 -4.62 -4.94
C ASP A 94 6.82 -4.27 -6.11
N ILE A 95 7.44 -3.09 -6.08
CA ILE A 95 8.36 -2.63 -7.11
C ILE A 95 9.61 -3.50 -7.12
N LYS A 96 10.00 -4.08 -5.98
CA LYS A 96 11.18 -4.95 -5.90
C LYS A 96 10.93 -6.32 -6.52
N VAL A 97 9.73 -6.87 -6.31
CA VAL A 97 9.22 -8.06 -7.02
C VAL A 97 9.16 -7.78 -8.51
N TRP A 98 8.55 -6.66 -8.91
CA TRP A 98 8.45 -6.29 -10.32
C TRP A 98 9.81 -6.19 -11.01
N GLN A 99 10.76 -5.48 -10.39
CA GLN A 99 12.13 -5.36 -10.88
C GLN A 99 12.81 -6.73 -11.02
N ARG A 100 12.62 -7.63 -10.06
CA ARG A 100 13.17 -9.00 -10.14
C ARG A 100 12.51 -9.81 -11.26
N LEU A 101 11.21 -9.69 -11.47
CA LEU A 101 10.49 -10.39 -12.53
C LEU A 101 10.98 -9.96 -13.91
N ILE A 102 11.07 -8.64 -14.18
CA ILE A 102 11.60 -8.15 -15.47
C ILE A 102 13.05 -8.61 -15.64
N PHE A 103 13.88 -8.47 -14.61
CA PHE A 103 15.29 -8.87 -14.72
C PHE A 103 15.44 -10.38 -14.96
N THR A 104 14.64 -11.20 -14.29
CA THR A 104 14.62 -12.65 -14.54
C THR A 104 14.15 -12.98 -15.95
N THR A 105 13.16 -12.24 -16.45
CA THR A 105 12.68 -12.36 -17.84
C THR A 105 13.79 -12.08 -18.84
N GLN A 106 14.55 -10.99 -18.66
CA GLN A 106 15.69 -10.67 -19.51
C GLN A 106 16.71 -11.81 -19.49
N VAL A 107 17.16 -12.24 -18.31
CA VAL A 107 18.20 -13.25 -18.18
C VAL A 107 17.78 -14.59 -18.79
N LEU A 108 16.53 -15.01 -18.60
CA LEU A 108 16.03 -16.26 -19.17
C LEU A 108 15.79 -16.17 -20.68
N SER A 109 15.38 -15.01 -21.18
CA SER A 109 15.26 -14.74 -22.62
C SER A 109 16.64 -14.82 -23.30
N GLU A 110 17.64 -14.08 -22.82
CA GLU A 110 19.00 -14.13 -23.38
C GLU A 110 19.61 -15.54 -23.32
N LYS A 111 19.38 -16.25 -22.20
CA LYS A 111 19.82 -17.63 -22.04
C LYS A 111 19.18 -18.57 -23.06
N SER A 112 17.92 -18.36 -23.45
CA SER A 112 17.23 -19.22 -24.43
C SER A 112 17.80 -19.04 -25.85
N TYR A 113 18.24 -17.82 -26.19
CA TYR A 113 18.96 -17.51 -27.43
C TYR A 113 20.46 -17.81 -27.38
N LYS A 114 20.96 -18.32 -26.24
CA LYS A 114 22.38 -18.59 -25.97
C LYS A 114 23.26 -17.33 -26.01
N GLU A 115 22.66 -16.15 -25.88
CA GLU A 115 23.37 -14.88 -25.81
C GLU A 115 23.96 -14.70 -24.41
N ARG A 116 25.25 -14.40 -24.35
CA ARG A 116 26.01 -14.24 -23.10
C ARG A 116 26.55 -12.83 -22.91
N ASN A 117 26.59 -12.05 -23.99
CA ASN A 117 27.14 -10.70 -24.06
C ASN A 117 25.99 -9.71 -24.25
N TYR A 118 25.18 -9.54 -23.21
CA TYR A 118 24.15 -8.52 -23.15
C TYR A 118 24.36 -7.62 -21.94
N LEU A 119 23.75 -6.43 -21.97
CA LEU A 119 23.77 -5.50 -20.83
C LEU A 119 22.58 -5.80 -19.91
N PRO A 120 22.80 -6.22 -18.65
CA PRO A 120 21.71 -6.43 -17.70
C PRO A 120 20.97 -5.13 -17.39
N ILE A 121 19.64 -5.17 -17.30
CA ILE A 121 18.84 -4.01 -16.87
C ILE A 121 19.07 -3.66 -15.39
N GLU A 122 19.49 -4.64 -14.59
CA GLU A 122 19.77 -4.47 -13.17
C GLU A 122 21.25 -4.16 -12.97
N ASN A 123 21.57 -2.93 -12.55
CA ASN A 123 22.95 -2.47 -12.33
C ASN A 123 23.54 -2.95 -11.00
N SER A 124 22.71 -3.40 -10.04
CA SER A 124 23.19 -3.86 -8.75
C SER A 124 23.87 -5.22 -8.85
N LEU A 125 25.21 -5.24 -8.69
CA LEU A 125 25.99 -6.48 -8.65
C LEU A 125 25.47 -7.48 -7.61
N TYR A 126 24.97 -6.98 -6.47
CA TYR A 126 24.35 -7.82 -5.44
C TYR A 126 23.13 -8.57 -5.98
N ARG A 127 22.23 -7.87 -6.68
CA ARG A 127 21.02 -8.46 -7.26
C ARG A 127 21.33 -9.41 -8.43
N GLN A 128 22.30 -9.05 -9.26
CA GLN A 128 22.80 -9.95 -10.32
C GLN A 128 23.35 -11.27 -9.72
N GLN A 129 24.16 -11.18 -8.68
CA GLN A 129 24.70 -12.36 -8.00
C GLN A 129 23.60 -13.20 -7.33
N GLN A 130 22.60 -12.57 -6.71
CA GLN A 130 21.46 -13.27 -6.15
C GLN A 130 20.67 -14.03 -7.22
N LEU A 131 20.36 -13.38 -8.35
CA LEU A 131 19.63 -14.03 -9.44
C LEU A 131 20.44 -15.20 -10.01
N LYS A 132 21.76 -15.04 -10.19
CA LYS A 132 22.63 -16.13 -10.65
C LYS A 132 22.62 -17.32 -9.70
N ARG A 133 22.70 -17.08 -8.38
CA ARG A 133 22.60 -18.14 -7.37
C ARG A 133 21.25 -18.83 -7.42
N TRP A 134 20.17 -18.05 -7.53
CA TRP A 134 18.82 -18.57 -7.68
C TRP A 134 18.68 -19.47 -8.91
N LEU A 135 19.11 -19.00 -10.09
CA LEU A 135 19.07 -19.76 -11.34
C LEU A 135 19.87 -21.07 -11.29
N ASN A 136 20.97 -21.12 -10.53
CA ASN A 136 21.75 -22.34 -10.36
C ASN A 136 21.04 -23.40 -9.50
N MET A 137 20.06 -23.00 -8.69
CA MET A 137 19.23 -23.92 -7.89
C MET A 137 18.00 -24.41 -8.66
N GLN A 138 17.69 -23.80 -9.81
CA GLN A 138 16.52 -24.16 -10.61
C GLN A 138 16.79 -25.38 -11.49
N SER A 139 15.71 -26.06 -11.88
CA SER A 139 15.78 -27.18 -12.82
C SER A 139 16.17 -26.74 -14.23
N GLU A 140 16.65 -27.66 -15.05
CA GLU A 140 17.02 -27.37 -16.46
C GLU A 140 15.83 -26.83 -17.28
N ASN A 141 14.60 -27.19 -16.90
CA ASN A 141 13.35 -26.77 -17.53
C ASN A 141 12.82 -25.40 -17.03
N ILE A 142 13.66 -24.58 -16.38
CA ILE A 142 13.23 -23.28 -15.84
C ILE A 142 12.72 -22.31 -16.92
N ILE A 143 13.35 -22.30 -18.12
CA ILE A 143 12.97 -21.41 -19.21
C ILE A 143 11.52 -21.67 -19.68
N PRO A 144 11.14 -22.90 -20.09
CA PRO A 144 9.77 -23.16 -20.52
C PRO A 144 8.75 -22.94 -19.39
N LYS A 145 9.06 -23.32 -18.14
CA LYS A 145 8.16 -23.08 -17.00
C LYS A 145 7.90 -21.59 -16.76
N PHE A 146 8.95 -20.78 -16.78
CA PHE A 146 8.83 -19.33 -16.58
C PHE A 146 8.04 -18.66 -17.72
N TYR A 147 8.22 -19.13 -18.95
CA TYR A 147 7.41 -18.69 -20.09
C TYR A 147 5.93 -19.08 -19.94
N GLU A 148 5.66 -20.33 -19.54
CA GLU A 148 4.30 -20.82 -19.30
C GLU A 148 3.57 -20.01 -18.21
N GLU A 149 4.26 -19.61 -17.15
CA GLU A 149 3.68 -18.75 -16.10
C GLU A 149 3.34 -17.34 -16.62
N TRP A 150 4.17 -16.74 -17.48
CA TRP A 150 3.83 -15.47 -18.15
C TRP A 150 2.62 -15.62 -19.07
N LEU A 151 2.57 -16.70 -19.86
CA LEU A 151 1.45 -16.97 -20.74
C LEU A 151 0.16 -17.17 -19.94
N LEU A 152 0.22 -17.93 -18.84
CA LEU A 152 -0.92 -18.17 -17.96
C LEU A 152 -1.45 -16.89 -17.33
N LEU A 153 -0.60 -15.90 -17.01
CA LEU A 153 -1.05 -14.60 -16.50
C LEU A 153 -1.96 -13.86 -17.49
N THR A 154 -1.80 -14.08 -18.81
CA THR A 154 -2.66 -13.44 -19.81
C THR A 154 -4.14 -13.84 -19.68
N GLU A 155 -4.43 -14.99 -19.08
CA GLU A 155 -5.79 -15.47 -18.85
C GLU A 155 -6.49 -14.74 -17.68
N TYR A 156 -5.72 -14.08 -16.80
CA TYR A 156 -6.23 -13.43 -15.58
C TYR A 156 -6.18 -11.90 -15.63
N LEU A 157 -5.38 -11.32 -16.53
CA LEU A 157 -5.22 -9.87 -16.64
C LEU A 157 -6.08 -9.33 -17.78
N SER A 158 -6.71 -8.16 -17.59
CA SER A 158 -7.38 -7.44 -18.67
C SER A 158 -6.36 -6.98 -19.73
N ILE A 159 -6.82 -6.69 -20.95
CA ILE A 159 -5.93 -6.19 -22.03
C ILE A 159 -5.17 -4.93 -21.59
N GLN A 160 -5.85 -4.05 -20.84
CA GLN A 160 -5.24 -2.84 -20.31
C GLN A 160 -4.13 -3.18 -19.29
N GLN A 161 -4.38 -4.10 -18.36
CA GLN A 161 -3.37 -4.54 -17.39
C GLN A 161 -2.19 -5.26 -18.07
N GLN A 162 -2.48 -6.09 -19.07
CA GLN A 162 -1.46 -6.74 -19.91
C GLN A 162 -0.57 -5.70 -20.61
N THR A 163 -1.13 -4.59 -21.07
CA THR A 163 -0.37 -3.49 -21.69
C THR A 163 0.66 -2.92 -20.71
N TYR A 164 0.25 -2.60 -19.49
CA TYR A 164 1.16 -2.08 -18.45
C TYR A 164 2.20 -3.10 -17.98
N ILE A 165 1.93 -4.40 -18.06
CA ILE A 165 2.86 -5.44 -17.62
C ILE A 165 3.81 -5.85 -18.77
N PHE A 166 3.28 -6.26 -19.92
CA PHE A 166 4.07 -6.93 -20.96
C PHE A 166 4.92 -5.98 -21.80
N LYS A 167 4.47 -4.75 -22.06
CA LYS A 167 5.29 -3.77 -22.82
C LYS A 167 6.59 -3.41 -22.09
N GLN A 168 6.62 -3.55 -20.78
CA GLN A 168 7.82 -3.27 -19.98
C GLN A 168 8.80 -4.46 -19.91
N LEU A 169 8.44 -5.63 -20.42
CA LEU A 169 9.33 -6.79 -20.39
C LEU A 169 10.55 -6.55 -21.29
N VAL A 170 11.70 -7.07 -20.87
CA VAL A 170 12.95 -6.94 -21.60
C VAL A 170 13.48 -8.34 -21.91
N GLY A 171 14.03 -8.53 -23.10
CA GLY A 171 14.55 -9.82 -23.54
C GLY A 171 15.51 -9.69 -24.72
N HIS A 172 15.86 -10.83 -25.30
CA HIS A 172 16.74 -10.89 -26.45
C HIS A 172 16.17 -10.06 -27.62
N GLU A 173 16.95 -9.09 -28.09
CA GLU A 173 16.58 -8.12 -29.15
C GLU A 173 15.30 -7.33 -28.88
N HIS A 174 14.76 -7.36 -27.65
CA HIS A 174 13.55 -6.65 -27.26
C HIS A 174 13.82 -5.69 -26.11
N ILE A 175 13.66 -4.40 -26.39
CA ILE A 175 13.77 -3.32 -25.41
C ILE A 175 12.37 -3.03 -24.88
N GLY A 176 12.18 -3.23 -23.58
CA GLY A 176 10.93 -2.90 -22.92
C GLY A 176 10.69 -1.39 -22.86
N GLU A 177 9.42 -1.00 -22.95
CA GLU A 177 8.95 0.37 -22.88
C GLU A 177 8.98 0.88 -21.43
N THR A 178 9.29 2.16 -21.27
CA THR A 178 9.11 2.86 -19.99
C THR A 178 7.64 3.18 -19.76
N LEU A 179 7.25 3.35 -18.50
CA LEU A 179 5.89 3.78 -18.17
C LEU A 179 5.51 5.13 -18.84
N GLN A 180 6.50 6.02 -19.04
CA GLN A 180 6.30 7.27 -19.76
C GLN A 180 5.95 7.04 -21.23
N GLN A 181 6.65 6.12 -21.91
CA GLN A 181 6.35 5.77 -23.30
C GLN A 181 4.97 5.12 -23.43
N ILE A 182 4.60 4.26 -22.48
CA ILE A 182 3.25 3.68 -22.44
C ILE A 182 2.20 4.78 -22.22
N ALA A 183 2.46 5.74 -21.32
CA ALA A 183 1.54 6.84 -21.08
C ALA A 183 1.33 7.72 -22.33
N GLU A 184 2.42 8.05 -23.03
CA GLU A 184 2.41 8.85 -24.26
C GLU A 184 1.71 8.14 -25.43
N GLU A 185 1.94 6.83 -25.58
CA GLU A 185 1.30 6.04 -26.64
C GLU A 185 -0.22 5.97 -26.48
N HIS A 186 -0.72 5.93 -25.23
CA HIS A 186 -2.14 5.82 -24.91
C HIS A 186 -2.82 7.17 -24.62
N ASP A 187 -2.09 8.29 -24.75
CA ASP A 187 -2.56 9.65 -24.45
C ASP A 187 -3.17 9.77 -23.03
N VAL A 188 -2.49 9.17 -22.04
CA VAL A 188 -2.89 9.20 -20.63
C VAL A 188 -1.89 9.96 -19.78
N ASP A 189 -2.38 10.65 -18.74
CA ASP A 189 -1.52 11.29 -17.77
C ASP A 189 -0.63 10.26 -17.04
N ILE A 190 0.63 10.61 -16.81
CA ILE A 190 1.62 9.72 -16.19
C ILE A 190 1.22 9.25 -14.79
N ILE A 191 0.45 10.04 -14.04
CA ILE A 191 -0.06 9.65 -12.72
C ILE A 191 -1.11 8.53 -12.87
N PHE A 192 -2.00 8.63 -13.86
CA PHE A 192 -2.97 7.57 -14.12
C PHE A 192 -2.29 6.30 -14.64
N ALA A 193 -1.33 6.43 -15.54
CA ALA A 193 -0.49 5.31 -15.98
C ALA A 193 0.23 4.64 -14.80
N TYR A 194 0.76 5.43 -13.86
CA TYR A 194 1.40 4.91 -12.65
C TYR A 194 0.42 4.19 -11.73
N LEU A 195 -0.79 4.72 -11.54
CA LEU A 195 -1.84 4.07 -10.76
C LEU A 195 -2.25 2.73 -11.38
N GLU A 196 -2.48 2.69 -12.69
CA GLU A 196 -2.80 1.46 -13.43
C GLU A 196 -1.68 0.44 -13.36
N PHE A 197 -0.43 0.88 -13.52
CA PHE A 197 0.73 0.02 -13.36
C PHE A 197 0.81 -0.58 -11.96
N LYS A 198 0.64 0.24 -10.90
CA LYS A 198 0.66 -0.25 -9.51
C LYS A 198 -0.49 -1.22 -9.25
N ASN A 199 -1.69 -0.92 -9.75
CA ASN A 199 -2.86 -1.78 -9.69
C ASN A 199 -2.59 -3.15 -10.36
N ALA A 200 -2.03 -3.15 -11.58
CA ALA A 200 -1.69 -4.38 -12.32
C ALA A 200 -0.60 -5.20 -11.61
N VAL A 201 0.43 -4.56 -11.07
CA VAL A 201 1.48 -5.25 -10.29
C VAL A 201 0.90 -5.90 -9.04
N HIS A 202 0.00 -5.21 -8.34
CA HIS A 202 -0.64 -5.76 -7.15
C HIS A 202 -1.55 -6.93 -7.47
N GLN A 203 -2.34 -6.82 -8.54
CA GLN A 203 -3.16 -7.93 -9.01
C GLN A 203 -2.29 -9.13 -9.38
N LEU A 204 -1.20 -8.92 -10.12
CA LEU A 204 -0.24 -9.96 -10.47
C LEU A 204 0.29 -10.67 -9.21
N ILE A 205 0.73 -9.90 -8.22
CA ILE A 205 1.23 -10.44 -6.95
C ILE A 205 0.14 -11.24 -6.23
N PHE A 206 -1.05 -10.66 -6.09
CA PHE A 206 -2.19 -11.29 -5.44
C PHE A 206 -2.55 -12.62 -6.13
N LEU A 207 -2.61 -12.64 -7.46
CA LEU A 207 -2.90 -13.84 -8.25
C LEU A 207 -1.86 -14.94 -8.02
N ILE A 208 -0.58 -14.59 -8.02
CA ILE A 208 0.52 -15.54 -7.78
C ILE A 208 0.45 -16.10 -6.35
N GLU A 209 0.18 -15.27 -5.35
CA GLU A 209 0.05 -15.74 -3.96
C GLU A 209 -1.16 -16.67 -3.79
N GLN A 210 -2.31 -16.32 -4.37
CA GLN A 210 -3.54 -17.13 -4.28
C GLN A 210 -3.45 -18.45 -5.07
N LYS A 211 -2.72 -18.45 -6.19
CA LYS A 211 -2.59 -19.61 -7.10
C LYS A 211 -1.15 -20.11 -7.17
N HIS A 212 -0.43 -20.11 -6.05
CA HIS A 212 1.00 -20.41 -6.00
C HIS A 212 1.38 -21.79 -6.58
N GLU A 213 0.48 -22.76 -6.55
CA GLU A 213 0.68 -24.07 -7.21
C GLU A 213 0.75 -23.97 -8.75
N LYS A 214 0.07 -22.98 -9.34
CA LYS A 214 0.10 -22.69 -10.78
C LYS A 214 1.24 -21.76 -11.19
N PHE A 215 1.76 -20.98 -10.24
CA PHE A 215 2.84 -20.01 -10.45
C PHE A 215 4.05 -20.29 -9.55
N PRO A 216 4.58 -21.53 -9.50
CA PRO A 216 5.62 -21.89 -8.52
C PRO A 216 6.91 -21.07 -8.70
N VAL A 217 7.28 -20.69 -9.92
CA VAL A 217 8.51 -19.94 -10.19
C VAL A 217 8.36 -18.48 -9.79
N PHE A 218 7.26 -17.82 -10.16
CA PHE A 218 7.00 -16.44 -9.72
C PHE A 218 6.74 -16.37 -8.22
N PHE A 219 6.10 -17.38 -7.63
CA PHE A 219 5.90 -17.44 -6.19
C PHE A 219 7.23 -17.48 -5.43
N ASP A 220 8.20 -18.29 -5.88
CA ASP A 220 9.55 -18.32 -5.30
C ASP A 220 10.24 -16.94 -5.37
N ILE A 221 10.11 -16.24 -6.51
CA ILE A 221 10.60 -14.86 -6.68
C ILE A 221 9.97 -13.90 -5.66
N ILE A 222 8.65 -14.00 -5.43
CA ILE A 222 7.95 -13.19 -4.43
C ILE A 222 8.46 -13.50 -3.02
N GLN A 223 8.61 -14.78 -2.68
CA GLN A 223 9.09 -15.19 -1.34
C GLN A 223 10.50 -14.66 -1.06
N ILE A 224 11.38 -14.65 -2.07
CA ILE A 224 12.72 -14.08 -1.93
C ILE A 224 12.66 -12.59 -1.59
N GLU A 225 11.92 -11.79 -2.36
CA GLU A 225 11.84 -10.35 -2.10
C GLU A 225 11.14 -10.04 -0.78
N LYS A 226 10.10 -10.80 -0.39
CA LYS A 226 9.47 -10.70 0.93
C LYS A 226 10.46 -11.03 2.06
N GLY A 227 11.28 -12.07 1.88
CA GLY A 227 12.31 -12.47 2.85
C GLY A 227 13.47 -11.48 2.97
N LEU A 228 13.69 -10.62 1.97
CA LEU A 228 14.67 -9.52 2.02
C LEU A 228 14.14 -8.27 2.75
N VAL A 229 12.83 -8.19 2.99
CA VAL A 229 12.25 -7.11 3.79
C VAL A 229 12.64 -7.31 5.25
N LYS A 230 13.22 -6.28 5.87
CA LYS A 230 13.53 -6.32 7.30
C LYS A 230 12.27 -6.59 8.11
N GLU A 231 12.42 -7.49 9.09
CA GLU A 231 11.37 -7.80 10.07
C GLU A 231 10.83 -6.51 10.69
N GLU A 232 9.51 -6.38 10.72
CA GLU A 232 8.90 -5.15 11.19
C GLU A 232 8.98 -5.04 12.70
N SER A 233 9.45 -3.90 13.19
CA SER A 233 9.41 -3.54 14.62
C SER A 233 7.99 -3.67 15.23
N SER A 234 6.96 -3.48 14.39
CA SER A 234 5.57 -3.70 14.73
C SER A 234 5.29 -5.16 15.11
N LEU A 235 5.78 -6.16 14.35
CA LEU A 235 5.56 -7.58 14.62
C LEU A 235 6.03 -8.00 16.02
N ILE A 236 7.22 -7.55 16.43
CA ILE A 236 7.73 -7.83 17.79
C ILE A 236 6.83 -7.16 18.85
N THR A 237 6.26 -6.01 18.53
CA THR A 237 5.29 -5.33 19.42
C THR A 237 4.01 -6.17 19.57
N LYS A 238 3.50 -6.75 18.47
CA LYS A 238 2.37 -7.69 18.48
C LYS A 238 2.65 -8.91 19.35
N GLU A 239 3.80 -9.56 19.17
CA GLU A 239 4.16 -10.77 19.91
C GLU A 239 4.18 -10.59 21.43
N ILE A 240 4.54 -9.39 21.90
CA ILE A 240 4.49 -9.05 23.33
C ILE A 240 3.06 -8.69 23.72
N PHE A 241 2.34 -7.94 22.89
CA PHE A 241 0.97 -7.51 23.16
C PHE A 241 0.01 -8.69 23.35
N ILE A 242 0.07 -9.71 22.49
CA ILE A 242 -0.78 -10.91 22.58
C ILE A 242 -0.53 -11.74 23.86
N LYS A 243 0.55 -11.47 24.60
CA LYS A 243 0.83 -12.06 25.93
C LYS A 243 0.14 -11.28 27.06
N ASN A 244 -0.91 -10.52 26.75
CA ASN A 244 -1.70 -9.69 27.68
C ASN A 244 -0.85 -8.64 28.43
N LYS A 245 0.12 -8.04 27.73
CA LYS A 245 0.93 -6.94 28.26
C LYS A 245 0.30 -5.60 27.94
N SER A 246 0.27 -4.70 28.92
CA SER A 246 -0.18 -3.33 28.74
C SER A 246 0.80 -2.54 27.86
N ILE A 247 0.31 -1.48 27.20
CA ILE A 247 1.14 -0.59 26.37
C ILE A 247 2.35 -0.06 27.14
N LYS A 248 2.16 0.28 28.42
CA LYS A 248 3.22 0.75 29.31
C LYS A 248 4.28 -0.31 29.59
N GLU A 249 3.88 -1.56 29.86
CA GLU A 249 4.82 -2.67 30.01
C GLU A 249 5.59 -2.93 28.72
N ILE A 250 4.91 -2.91 27.56
CA ILE A 250 5.56 -3.11 26.26
C ILE A 250 6.56 -1.99 25.99
N SER A 251 6.20 -0.74 26.28
CA SER A 251 7.08 0.43 26.19
C SER A 251 8.38 0.22 26.98
N MET A 252 8.29 -0.29 28.21
CA MET A 252 9.45 -0.60 29.05
C MET A 252 10.28 -1.77 28.49
N ILE A 253 9.65 -2.88 28.09
CA ILE A 253 10.33 -4.06 27.53
C ILE A 253 11.09 -3.70 26.24
N ARG A 254 10.46 -2.87 25.40
CA ARG A 254 10.97 -2.49 24.08
C ARG A 254 11.89 -1.27 24.11
N ASN A 255 11.94 -0.55 25.23
CA ASN A 255 12.59 0.76 25.34
C ASN A 255 12.12 1.74 24.24
N LEU A 256 10.80 1.83 24.04
CA LEU A 256 10.15 2.71 23.05
C LEU A 256 9.11 3.60 23.74
N LYS A 257 8.78 4.76 23.16
CA LYS A 257 7.68 5.59 23.67
C LYS A 257 6.35 4.86 23.52
N GLU A 258 5.43 5.06 24.47
CA GLU A 258 4.07 4.51 24.37
C GLU A 258 3.38 4.89 23.05
N SER A 259 3.61 6.11 22.55
CA SER A 259 3.10 6.55 21.25
C SER A 259 3.57 5.66 20.09
N THR A 260 4.83 5.22 20.11
CA THR A 260 5.40 4.33 19.09
C THR A 260 4.81 2.92 19.20
N ILE A 261 4.55 2.44 20.42
CA ILE A 261 3.84 1.17 20.63
C ILE A 261 2.42 1.25 20.05
N VAL A 262 1.70 2.36 20.26
CA VAL A 262 0.37 2.56 19.68
C VAL A 262 0.41 2.65 18.15
N ASP A 263 1.38 3.36 17.57
CA ASP A 263 1.58 3.41 16.13
C ASP A 263 1.75 2.00 15.54
N HIS A 264 2.58 1.15 16.16
CA HIS A 264 2.76 -0.24 15.74
C HIS A 264 1.47 -1.07 15.84
N LEU A 265 0.73 -0.98 16.94
CA LEU A 265 -0.49 -1.78 17.12
C LEU A 265 -1.58 -1.38 16.12
N ILE A 266 -1.70 -0.07 15.82
CA ILE A 266 -2.63 0.42 14.80
C ILE A 266 -2.20 -0.03 13.40
N GLU A 267 -0.91 0.03 13.07
CA GLU A 267 -0.38 -0.50 11.81
C GLU A 267 -0.75 -1.98 11.65
N ILE A 268 -0.53 -2.79 12.67
CA ILE A 268 -0.81 -4.24 12.64
C ILE A 268 -2.30 -4.52 12.47
N TYR A 269 -3.15 -3.82 13.22
CA TYR A 269 -4.61 -3.94 13.11
C TYR A 269 -5.07 -3.71 11.66
N LEU A 270 -4.52 -2.67 11.01
CA LEU A 270 -4.91 -2.26 9.66
C LEU A 270 -4.30 -3.15 8.56
N VAL A 271 -3.10 -3.67 8.75
CA VAL A 271 -2.40 -4.50 7.75
C VAL A 271 -2.83 -5.97 7.80
N GLN A 272 -2.97 -6.55 9.00
CA GLN A 272 -3.16 -7.99 9.18
C GLN A 272 -4.62 -8.40 9.37
N GLY A 273 -5.52 -7.46 9.67
CA GLY A 273 -6.94 -7.77 9.84
C GLY A 273 -7.27 -8.69 11.02
N GLU A 274 -6.32 -8.97 11.93
CA GLU A 274 -6.55 -9.70 13.19
C GLU A 274 -7.29 -8.82 14.21
N LYS A 275 -8.53 -8.46 13.86
CA LYS A 275 -9.32 -7.46 14.57
C LYS A 275 -9.68 -7.89 15.99
N ASN A 276 -9.99 -9.18 16.19
CA ASN A 276 -10.52 -9.68 17.46
C ASN A 276 -9.48 -9.78 18.58
N ASN A 277 -8.21 -10.05 18.26
CA ASN A 277 -7.15 -10.24 19.26
C ASN A 277 -6.50 -8.92 19.71
N LEU A 278 -6.84 -7.80 19.07
CA LEU A 278 -6.27 -6.48 19.32
C LEU A 278 -7.26 -5.53 19.99
N LEU A 279 -8.55 -5.87 20.02
CA LEU A 279 -9.61 -5.10 20.68
C LEU A 279 -9.64 -5.41 22.19
N PHE A 280 -8.94 -4.59 22.99
CA PHE A 280 -9.03 -4.63 24.45
C PHE A 280 -9.66 -3.34 24.96
N ILE A 281 -10.98 -3.35 25.14
CA ILE A 281 -11.74 -2.25 25.75
C ILE A 281 -12.72 -2.88 26.74
N SER A 282 -12.79 -2.37 27.97
CA SER A 282 -13.76 -2.85 28.95
C SER A 282 -15.19 -2.45 28.59
N ASP A 283 -16.18 -3.27 28.97
CA ASP A 283 -17.59 -3.00 28.72
C ASP A 283 -18.04 -1.65 29.29
N ASP A 284 -17.52 -1.26 30.46
CA ASP A 284 -17.77 0.05 31.08
C ASP A 284 -17.32 1.21 30.16
N LYS A 285 -16.12 1.12 29.58
CA LYS A 285 -15.63 2.15 28.65
C LYS A 285 -16.41 2.16 27.35
N ILE A 286 -16.80 0.98 26.84
CA ILE A 286 -17.66 0.88 25.64
C ILE A 286 -18.99 1.59 25.89
N ASN A 287 -19.64 1.36 27.04
CA ASN A 287 -20.89 2.01 27.39
C ASN A 287 -20.74 3.54 27.49
N GLN A 288 -19.69 4.03 28.15
CA GLN A 288 -19.42 5.47 28.25
C GLN A 288 -19.14 6.10 26.87
N LEU A 289 -18.41 5.41 25.99
CA LEU A 289 -18.15 5.86 24.62
C LEU A 289 -19.42 5.85 23.75
N ASN A 290 -20.33 4.90 23.96
CA ASN A 290 -21.63 4.88 23.31
C ASN A 290 -22.53 6.04 23.77
N GLU A 291 -22.53 6.39 25.05
CA GLU A 291 -23.22 7.59 25.53
C GLU A 291 -22.61 8.87 24.93
N TYR A 292 -21.28 8.97 24.90
CA TYR A 292 -20.57 10.07 24.24
C TYR A 292 -20.95 10.20 22.76
N ARG A 293 -21.19 9.08 22.07
CA ARG A 293 -21.65 9.06 20.67
C ARG A 293 -23.05 9.62 20.46
N LYS A 294 -23.96 9.47 21.43
CA LYS A 294 -25.29 10.08 21.31
C LYS A 294 -25.21 11.60 21.25
N GLU A 295 -24.29 12.20 22.02
CA GLU A 295 -24.07 13.64 22.01
C GLU A 295 -23.24 14.10 20.80
N LYS A 296 -22.29 13.27 20.35
CA LYS A 296 -21.42 13.56 19.20
C LYS A 296 -21.45 12.41 18.18
N PRO A 297 -22.44 12.38 17.28
CA PRO A 297 -22.62 11.25 16.35
C PRO A 297 -21.46 11.02 15.37
N ASP A 298 -20.79 12.09 14.94
CA ASP A 298 -19.68 12.02 13.97
C ASP A 298 -18.37 11.61 14.66
N PHE A 299 -18.23 10.31 14.90
CA PHE A 299 -17.08 9.75 15.59
C PHE A 299 -15.75 9.99 14.87
N ARG A 300 -15.74 10.17 13.55
CA ARG A 300 -14.50 10.43 12.77
C ARG A 300 -13.87 11.78 13.09
N LYS A 301 -14.66 12.74 13.60
CA LYS A 301 -14.20 14.08 13.99
C LYS A 301 -13.85 14.22 15.47
N TRP A 302 -14.01 13.17 16.27
CA TRP A 302 -13.73 13.25 17.70
C TRP A 302 -12.27 13.62 18.00
N VAL A 303 -12.11 14.50 18.99
CA VAL A 303 -10.81 14.90 19.54
C VAL A 303 -10.54 14.08 20.79
N TYR A 304 -9.42 13.35 20.82
CA TYR A 304 -9.08 12.46 21.94
C TYR A 304 -9.10 13.16 23.30
N LYS A 305 -8.57 14.39 23.39
CA LYS A 305 -8.56 15.17 24.65
C LYS A 305 -9.97 15.40 25.21
N GLU A 306 -10.96 15.59 24.35
CA GLU A 306 -12.35 15.80 24.77
C GLU A 306 -13.00 14.49 25.21
N ALA A 307 -12.70 13.39 24.51
CA ALA A 307 -13.23 12.07 24.87
C ALA A 307 -12.70 11.58 26.23
N VAL A 308 -11.44 11.89 26.57
CA VAL A 308 -10.85 11.57 27.89
C VAL A 308 -11.56 12.30 29.03
N SER A 309 -12.11 13.50 28.79
CA SER A 309 -12.90 14.21 29.80
C SER A 309 -14.25 13.55 30.07
N ALA A 310 -14.80 12.84 29.09
CA ALA A 310 -16.06 12.11 29.21
C ALA A 310 -15.88 10.66 29.70
N VAL A 311 -14.73 10.04 29.42
CA VAL A 311 -14.45 8.63 29.69
C VAL A 311 -13.16 8.50 30.50
N SER A 312 -13.30 8.20 31.79
CA SER A 312 -12.16 8.14 32.71
C SER A 312 -11.18 7.01 32.36
N GLY A 313 -9.89 7.33 32.37
CA GLY A 313 -8.82 6.35 32.09
C GLY A 313 -8.79 5.83 30.65
N LEU A 314 -9.46 6.51 29.70
CA LEU A 314 -9.45 6.16 28.28
C LEU A 314 -8.06 6.38 27.68
N THR A 315 -7.43 5.32 27.19
CA THR A 315 -6.17 5.41 26.46
C THR A 315 -6.39 5.79 25.00
N PHE A 316 -5.38 6.36 24.35
CA PHE A 316 -5.47 6.70 22.92
C PHE A 316 -5.68 5.46 22.04
N TYR A 317 -5.13 4.31 22.45
CA TYR A 317 -5.34 3.05 21.75
C TYR A 317 -6.80 2.59 21.82
N GLU A 318 -7.38 2.51 23.03
CA GLU A 318 -8.80 2.15 23.22
C GLU A 318 -9.72 3.09 22.43
N PHE A 319 -9.44 4.40 22.47
CA PHE A 319 -10.16 5.40 21.69
C PHE A 319 -10.16 5.09 20.19
N LYS A 320 -8.99 4.75 19.62
CA LYS A 320 -8.89 4.39 18.19
C LYS A 320 -9.54 3.05 17.87
N MET A 321 -9.37 2.05 18.72
CA MET A 321 -9.97 0.74 18.52
C MET A 321 -11.51 0.82 18.54
N PHE A 322 -12.09 1.65 19.42
CA PHE A 322 -13.53 1.91 19.42
C PHE A 322 -13.99 2.62 18.14
N GLN A 323 -13.27 3.65 17.69
CA GLN A 323 -13.60 4.30 16.40
C GLN A 323 -13.51 3.29 15.24
N PHE A 324 -12.54 2.38 15.24
CA PHE A 324 -12.43 1.34 14.22
C PHE A 324 -13.57 0.33 14.28
N SER A 325 -14.03 -0.06 15.47
CA SER A 325 -15.20 -0.96 15.59
C SER A 325 -16.47 -0.31 15.03
N LEU A 326 -16.63 1.00 15.17
CA LEU A 326 -17.76 1.72 14.58
C LEU A 326 -17.71 1.74 13.04
N VAL A 327 -16.53 1.95 12.44
CA VAL A 327 -16.35 1.84 10.98
C VAL A 327 -16.71 0.45 10.48
N GLU A 328 -16.34 -0.59 11.22
CA GLU A 328 -16.64 -1.97 10.83
C GLU A 328 -18.13 -2.31 10.93
N GLN A 329 -18.85 -1.72 11.89
CA GLN A 329 -20.31 -1.82 11.96
C GLN A 329 -20.97 -1.17 10.72
N GLU A 330 -20.52 0.01 10.32
CA GLU A 330 -21.04 0.71 9.12
C GLU A 330 -20.78 -0.06 7.80
N LYS A 331 -19.85 -1.01 7.76
CA LYS A 331 -19.60 -1.85 6.57
C LYS A 331 -20.54 -3.05 6.46
N ILE A 332 -21.20 -3.42 7.55
CA ILE A 332 -22.10 -4.58 7.65
C ILE A 332 -23.56 -4.14 7.44
N GLU A 333 -23.89 -2.90 7.80
CA GLU A 333 -25.14 -2.21 7.47
C GLU A 333 -25.22 -1.84 5.99
#